data_AF-A0A7X8EY68-F1
#
_entry.id   AF-A0A7X8EY68-F1
#
_cell.length_a   1.000
_cell.length_b   1.000
_cell.length_c   1.000
_cell.angle_alpha   90.00
_cell.angle_beta   90.00
_cell.angle_gamma   90.00
#
_symmetry.space_group_name_H-M   'P 1'
#
loop_
_entity.id
_entity.type
_entity.pdbx_description
1 polymer ?
#
loop_
_entity_poly.entity_id
_entity_poly.type
_entity_poly.pdbx_seq_one_letter_code
_entity_poly.pdbx_strand_id
1 'polypeptide(L)'
;MTTPQRQIDGLILQLIDGVISDEGFGLLKRWVEHDQRAAEYYCRFLNDYAAVKMEIASRLDPSFSAPIEDALDRDLWEALAETEKTAPAIKTKPKVLRTPPQPVQMRPVEKVSRKVNKSLLLTAVSSLAAFLMLATYVVLNPRTSPPIVGVLSAAVDARWAGCDKQPEPGHDLRAGMLTLQQGVAEIRLDSGATVILEGPAEVELHSVNSLYLHQGSLVATVRHEAIGFVVNTSFGKVLDLGTEFAVRVASDSFSEIHVFQGEVKFYPESGGGSIVLPAGDARSIDSAGRLSAIAPRPEAFVRSHELHWRVLAQEGSDYHRWKAAMFDLHRDPSLRAHYLYEQGPSGEELLLNAAPITGGALNGLLGPDDRNPPTWVQGRWPQKHALRFERDKTQAVLVPAHSALAITGPITLSTWVYFPNETQMGGHLISSRQDNHVNFQFSLFDDQYSLTGQRNRFEFLRFETQNRLWCHSKRFDPQSGQWYHLAVT
;
A
#
# COMPACT_ATOMS: atom_id res chain seq x y z
N MET A 1 44.37 -16.28 6.80
CA MET A 1 43.19 -16.85 6.13
C MET A 1 43.36 -18.35 6.03
N THR A 2 42.49 -19.12 6.69
CA THR A 2 42.50 -20.58 6.63
C THR A 2 42.01 -21.06 5.26
N THR A 3 42.61 -22.11 4.72
CA THR A 3 42.31 -22.74 3.42
C THR A 3 40.82 -22.92 3.05
N PRO A 4 39.88 -23.15 4.00
CA PRO A 4 38.44 -23.27 3.70
C PRO A 4 37.75 -21.96 3.28
N GLN A 5 38.16 -20.81 3.81
CA GLN A 5 37.51 -19.52 3.50
C GLN A 5 37.77 -19.10 2.06
N ARG A 6 39.00 -19.28 1.56
CA ARG A 6 39.35 -19.00 0.16
C ARG A 6 38.56 -19.85 -0.84
N GLN A 7 38.19 -21.07 -0.44
CA GLN A 7 37.41 -21.95 -1.30
C GLN A 7 35.94 -21.51 -1.37
N ILE A 8 35.38 -21.03 -0.25
CA ILE A 8 34.03 -20.44 -0.21
C ILE A 8 33.99 -19.16 -1.04
N ASP A 9 34.96 -18.25 -0.87
CA ASP A 9 35.04 -17.00 -1.64
C ASP A 9 35.01 -17.26 -3.15
N GLY A 10 35.81 -18.23 -3.61
CA GLY A 10 35.89 -18.60 -5.03
C GLY A 10 34.56 -19.13 -5.58
N LEU A 11 33.85 -19.97 -4.80
CA LEU A 11 32.54 -20.48 -5.22
C LEU A 11 31.47 -19.38 -5.22
N ILE A 12 31.48 -18.46 -4.26
CA ILE A 12 30.53 -17.35 -4.23
C ILE A 12 30.75 -16.42 -5.44
N LEU A 13 31.99 -16.10 -5.78
CA LEU A 13 32.30 -15.30 -6.97
C LEU A 13 31.89 -16.00 -8.26
N GLN A 14 32.18 -17.30 -8.41
CA GLN A 14 31.73 -18.08 -9.57
C GLN A 14 30.20 -18.13 -9.69
N LEU A 15 29.48 -18.18 -8.56
CA LEU A 15 28.03 -18.12 -8.54
C LEU A 15 27.52 -16.74 -9.02
N ILE A 16 28.13 -15.66 -8.52
CA ILE A 16 27.79 -14.28 -8.90
C ILE A 16 28.07 -14.03 -10.40
N ASP A 17 29.18 -14.56 -10.91
CA ASP A 17 29.61 -14.41 -12.31
C ASP A 17 28.86 -15.37 -13.25
N GLY A 18 28.02 -16.27 -12.73
CA GLY A 18 27.23 -17.22 -13.53
C GLY A 18 28.02 -18.37 -14.15
N VAL A 19 29.24 -18.65 -13.66
CA VAL A 19 30.17 -19.67 -14.19
C VAL A 19 30.39 -20.86 -13.26
N ILE A 20 29.67 -20.94 -12.15
CA ILE A 20 29.79 -22.03 -11.18
C ILE A 20 29.36 -23.37 -11.78
N SER A 21 30.11 -24.44 -11.52
CA SER A 21 29.73 -25.80 -11.91
C SER A 21 28.66 -26.38 -10.97
N ASP A 22 27.89 -27.38 -11.44
CA ASP A 22 26.89 -28.09 -10.62
C ASP A 22 27.51 -28.69 -9.33
N GLU A 23 28.74 -29.20 -9.43
CA GLU A 23 29.49 -29.72 -8.29
C GLU A 23 29.87 -28.62 -7.29
N GLY A 24 30.32 -27.46 -7.80
CA GLY A 24 30.66 -26.29 -6.98
C GLY A 24 29.43 -25.71 -6.29
N PHE A 25 28.30 -25.61 -6.99
CA PHE A 25 27.03 -25.15 -6.44
C PHE A 25 26.51 -26.11 -5.35
N GLY A 26 26.58 -27.41 -5.59
CA GLY A 26 26.20 -28.43 -4.61
C GLY A 26 27.09 -28.44 -3.36
N LEU A 27 28.37 -28.07 -3.48
CA LEU A 27 29.28 -27.93 -2.33
C LEU A 27 28.95 -26.67 -1.52
N LEU A 28 28.78 -25.52 -2.19
CA LEU A 28 28.42 -24.25 -1.56
C LEU A 28 27.07 -24.35 -0.82
N LYS A 29 26.07 -24.94 -1.47
CA LYS A 29 24.75 -25.17 -0.86
C LYS A 29 24.84 -26.00 0.41
N ARG A 30 25.58 -27.11 0.39
CA ARG A 30 25.76 -27.96 1.58
C ARG A 30 26.43 -27.20 2.73
N TRP A 31 27.43 -26.38 2.45
CA TRP A 31 28.09 -25.57 3.48
C TRP A 31 27.15 -24.54 4.10
N VAL A 32 26.37 -23.82 3.30
CA VAL A 32 25.38 -22.86 3.80
C VAL A 32 24.28 -23.54 4.62
N GLU A 33 23.85 -24.74 4.22
CA GLU A 33 22.77 -25.47 4.93
C GLU A 33 23.22 -26.13 6.24
N HIS A 34 24.47 -26.60 6.32
CA HIS A 34 24.92 -27.47 7.42
C HIS A 34 25.98 -26.84 8.34
N ASP A 35 26.57 -25.70 7.97
CA ASP A 35 27.52 -24.95 8.80
C ASP A 35 27.06 -23.50 9.01
N GLN A 36 26.60 -23.20 10.22
CA GLN A 36 26.11 -21.86 10.59
C GLN A 36 27.18 -20.77 10.36
N ARG A 37 28.48 -21.08 10.56
CA ARG A 37 29.55 -20.11 10.33
C ARG A 37 29.76 -19.84 8.83
N ALA A 38 29.53 -20.85 7.98
CA ALA A 38 29.58 -20.69 6.53
C ALA A 38 28.37 -19.89 6.02
N ALA A 39 27.18 -20.09 6.59
CA ALA A 39 25.98 -19.32 6.27
C ALA A 39 26.14 -17.83 6.65
N GLU A 40 26.61 -17.55 7.87
CA GLU A 40 26.89 -16.18 8.32
C GLU A 40 27.96 -15.50 7.45
N TYR A 41 29.00 -16.25 7.06
CA TYR A 41 30.03 -15.77 6.17
C TYR A 41 29.51 -15.46 4.76
N TYR A 42 28.66 -16.34 4.19
CA TYR A 42 28.03 -16.16 2.89
C TYR A 42 27.17 -14.89 2.85
N CYS A 43 26.31 -14.69 3.86
CA CYS A 43 25.47 -13.49 3.95
C CYS A 43 26.32 -12.21 4.07
N ARG A 44 27.39 -12.23 4.89
CA ARG A 44 28.30 -11.09 5.01
C ARG A 44 29.02 -10.80 3.70
N PHE A 45 29.53 -11.82 3.01
CA PHE A 45 30.20 -11.65 1.72
C PHE A 45 29.28 -11.01 0.68
N LEU A 46 28.01 -11.45 0.60
CA LEU A 46 27.04 -10.85 -0.34
C LEU A 46 26.71 -9.40 0.01
N ASN A 47 26.59 -9.07 1.29
CA ASN A 47 26.36 -7.70 1.74
C ASN A 47 27.57 -6.80 1.41
N ASP A 48 28.79 -7.27 1.68
CA ASP A 48 30.01 -6.53 1.36
C ASP A 48 30.17 -6.36 -0.17
N TYR A 49 29.89 -7.41 -0.95
CA TYR A 49 29.90 -7.36 -2.41
C TYR A 49 28.86 -6.36 -2.96
N ALA A 50 27.64 -6.37 -2.44
CA ALA A 50 26.59 -5.43 -2.82
C ALA A 50 26.96 -3.98 -2.48
N ALA A 51 27.51 -3.74 -1.28
CA ALA A 51 27.97 -2.42 -0.86
C ALA A 51 29.09 -1.89 -1.75
N VAL A 52 30.09 -2.72 -2.09
CA VAL A 52 31.16 -2.34 -3.02
C VAL A 52 30.62 -2.07 -4.42
N LYS A 53 29.70 -2.92 -4.92
CA LYS A 53 29.09 -2.73 -6.25
C LYS A 53 28.27 -1.45 -6.33
N MET A 54 27.52 -1.10 -5.28
CA MET A 54 26.76 0.16 -5.20
C MET A 54 27.68 1.38 -5.09
N GLU A 55 28.76 1.31 -4.32
CA GLU A 55 29.74 2.41 -4.19
C GLU A 55 30.55 2.62 -5.48
N ILE A 56 30.87 1.56 -6.21
CA ILE A 56 31.51 1.67 -7.54
C ILE A 56 30.50 2.25 -8.55
N ALA A 57 29.25 1.78 -8.53
CA ALA A 57 28.20 2.30 -9.41
C ALA A 57 27.86 3.78 -9.12
N SER A 58 27.99 4.23 -7.87
CA SER A 58 27.75 5.64 -7.49
C SER A 58 28.91 6.58 -7.85
N ARG A 59 30.13 6.04 -8.03
CA ARG A 59 31.33 6.79 -8.44
C ARG A 59 31.63 6.72 -9.93
N LEU A 60 31.00 5.81 -10.66
CA LEU A 60 31.05 5.76 -12.11
C LEU A 60 30.18 6.90 -12.66
N ASP A 61 30.81 7.77 -13.46
CA ASP A 61 30.09 8.77 -14.24
C ASP A 61 29.04 8.04 -15.12
N PRO A 62 27.76 8.42 -15.10
CA PRO A 62 26.73 7.79 -15.93
C PRO A 62 27.02 7.90 -17.45
N SER A 63 28.01 8.67 -17.87
CA SER A 63 28.55 8.67 -19.24
C SER A 63 29.45 7.47 -19.57
N PHE A 64 29.87 6.67 -18.58
CA PHE A 64 30.71 5.48 -18.75
C PHE A 64 29.93 4.16 -18.84
N SER A 65 28.59 4.20 -18.86
CA SER A 65 27.80 3.04 -19.26
C SER A 65 27.90 2.88 -20.79
N ALA A 66 28.97 2.24 -21.26
CA ALA A 66 29.00 1.72 -22.61
C ALA A 66 27.80 0.79 -22.79
N PRO A 67 26.94 1.00 -23.81
CA PRO A 67 25.94 0.02 -24.19
C PRO A 67 26.66 -1.31 -24.43
N ILE A 68 26.08 -2.41 -23.97
CA ILE A 68 26.58 -3.76 -24.24
C ILE A 68 26.71 -4.04 -25.76
N GLU A 69 26.12 -3.18 -26.60
CA GLU A 69 26.27 -3.19 -28.06
C GLU A 69 27.68 -2.78 -28.56
N ASP A 70 28.47 -2.01 -27.81
CA ASP A 70 29.86 -1.65 -28.18
C ASP A 70 30.90 -2.70 -27.76
N ALA A 71 30.51 -3.76 -27.05
CA ALA A 71 31.39 -4.86 -26.66
C ALA A 71 31.58 -5.93 -27.75
N LEU A 72 30.91 -5.80 -28.89
CA LEU A 72 31.12 -6.62 -30.08
C LEU A 72 31.96 -5.83 -31.09
N ASP A 73 33.20 -5.59 -30.71
CA ASP A 73 34.20 -4.91 -31.54
C ASP A 73 34.35 -5.60 -32.90
N ARG A 74 34.30 -4.83 -33.99
CA ARG A 74 34.48 -5.33 -35.36
C ARG A 74 35.85 -6.00 -35.51
N ASP A 75 36.84 -5.49 -34.79
CA ASP A 75 38.20 -6.02 -34.80
C ASP A 75 38.27 -7.42 -34.18
N LEU A 76 37.41 -7.72 -33.20
CA LEU A 76 37.29 -9.07 -32.63
C LEU A 76 36.70 -10.05 -33.66
N TRP A 77 35.69 -9.62 -34.43
CA TRP A 77 35.10 -10.45 -35.48
C TRP A 77 36.07 -10.70 -36.64
N GLU A 78 36.86 -9.70 -37.04
CA GLU A 78 37.94 -9.89 -38.02
C GLU A 78 39.03 -10.82 -37.50
N ALA A 79 39.43 -10.70 -36.23
CA ALA A 79 40.40 -11.59 -35.62
C ALA A 79 39.90 -13.05 -35.59
N LEU A 80 38.62 -13.27 -35.22
CA LEU A 80 38.01 -14.60 -35.21
C LEU A 80 37.90 -15.18 -36.64
N ALA A 81 37.51 -14.36 -37.61
CA ALA A 81 37.44 -14.77 -39.02
C ALA A 81 38.81 -15.11 -39.60
N GLU A 82 39.87 -14.38 -39.24
CA GLU A 82 41.25 -14.71 -39.63
C GLU A 82 41.75 -15.99 -38.94
N THR A 83 41.41 -16.25 -37.68
CA THR A 83 41.72 -17.55 -37.04
C THR A 83 41.00 -18.73 -37.70
N GLU A 84 39.78 -18.54 -38.21
CA GLU A 84 39.07 -19.60 -38.93
C GLU A 84 39.65 -19.81 -40.33
N LYS A 85 40.02 -18.75 -41.05
CA LYS A 85 40.75 -18.86 -42.34
C LYS A 85 42.11 -19.53 -42.20
N THR A 86 42.80 -19.29 -41.09
CA THR A 86 44.16 -19.81 -40.83
C THR A 86 44.15 -21.11 -40.03
N ALA A 87 42.98 -21.65 -39.69
CA ALA A 87 42.86 -22.89 -38.95
C ALA A 87 43.52 -24.06 -39.72
N PRO A 88 44.41 -24.84 -39.07
CA PRO A 88 45.13 -25.91 -39.73
C PRO A 88 44.15 -27.00 -40.20
N ALA A 89 44.19 -27.31 -41.50
CA ALA A 89 43.33 -28.33 -42.10
C ALA A 89 43.50 -29.68 -41.39
N ILE A 90 42.41 -30.18 -40.80
CA ILE A 90 42.36 -31.52 -40.22
C ILE A 90 42.48 -32.53 -41.37
N LYS A 91 43.59 -33.27 -41.41
CA LYS A 91 43.83 -34.34 -42.40
C LYS A 91 42.84 -35.48 -42.19
N THR A 92 41.69 -35.41 -42.85
CA THR A 92 40.78 -36.55 -42.96
C THR A 92 41.36 -37.56 -43.96
N LYS A 93 41.27 -38.86 -43.63
CA LYS A 93 41.81 -39.93 -44.49
C LYS A 93 41.16 -39.84 -45.88
N PRO A 94 41.93 -39.87 -46.98
CA PRO A 94 41.38 -39.78 -48.33
C PRO A 94 40.40 -40.94 -48.56
N LYS A 95 39.19 -40.61 -48.99
CA LYS A 95 38.26 -41.61 -49.50
C LYS A 95 38.88 -42.19 -50.77
N VAL A 96 39.28 -43.46 -50.71
CA VAL A 96 39.87 -44.20 -51.84
C VAL A 96 38.99 -44.03 -53.07
N LEU A 97 39.49 -43.27 -54.05
CA LEU A 97 38.92 -43.16 -55.38
C LEU A 97 39.02 -44.55 -56.02
N ARG A 98 37.88 -45.25 -56.11
CA ARG A 98 37.78 -46.47 -56.89
C ARG A 98 37.99 -46.11 -58.36
N THR A 99 38.95 -46.78 -58.98
CA THR A 99 39.22 -46.76 -60.43
C THR A 99 37.94 -47.06 -61.21
N PRO A 100 37.73 -46.49 -62.41
CA PRO A 100 36.53 -46.75 -63.19
C PRO A 100 36.39 -48.27 -63.49
N PRO A 101 35.26 -48.90 -63.20
CA PRO A 101 35.03 -50.27 -63.63
C PRO A 101 34.87 -50.30 -65.16
N GLN A 102 35.43 -51.34 -65.78
CA GLN A 102 35.19 -51.68 -67.19
C GLN A 102 33.68 -51.75 -67.48
N PRO A 103 33.24 -51.43 -68.72
CA PRO A 103 31.83 -51.45 -69.07
C PRO A 103 31.26 -52.87 -68.94
N VAL A 104 30.59 -53.13 -67.83
CA VAL A 104 29.77 -54.32 -67.63
C VAL A 104 28.51 -54.14 -68.47
N GLN A 105 28.23 -55.11 -69.36
CA GLN A 105 26.97 -55.14 -70.10
C GLN A 105 25.79 -55.12 -69.12
N MET A 106 24.98 -54.07 -69.21
CA MET A 106 23.77 -53.93 -68.41
C MET A 106 22.79 -55.04 -68.80
N ARG A 107 22.54 -55.98 -67.88
CA ARG A 107 21.33 -56.81 -67.94
C ARG A 107 20.12 -55.93 -67.60
N PRO A 108 18.96 -56.11 -68.26
CA PRO A 108 17.78 -55.32 -67.96
C PRO A 108 17.39 -55.51 -66.50
N VAL A 109 17.31 -54.42 -65.74
CA VAL A 109 16.76 -54.44 -64.37
C VAL A 109 15.25 -54.57 -64.51
N GLU A 110 14.69 -55.71 -64.11
CA GLU A 110 13.24 -55.84 -63.94
C GLU A 110 12.75 -54.78 -62.97
N LYS A 111 11.85 -53.90 -63.44
CA LYS A 111 11.19 -52.91 -62.59
C LYS A 111 10.34 -53.65 -61.56
N VAL A 112 10.85 -53.79 -60.35
CA VAL A 112 10.05 -54.26 -59.22
C VAL A 112 9.03 -53.16 -58.89
N SER A 113 7.80 -53.36 -59.38
CA SER A 113 6.62 -52.62 -58.94
C SER A 113 6.40 -52.88 -57.45
N ARG A 114 6.85 -51.94 -56.60
CA ARG A 114 6.49 -51.96 -55.18
C ARG A 114 5.02 -51.58 -55.07
N LYS A 115 4.15 -52.58 -54.91
CA LYS A 115 2.75 -52.36 -54.53
C LYS A 115 2.73 -51.63 -53.18
N VAL A 116 2.27 -50.38 -53.18
CA VAL A 116 2.09 -49.61 -51.96
C VAL A 116 1.08 -50.35 -51.07
N ASN A 117 1.47 -50.67 -49.84
CA ASN A 117 0.63 -51.43 -48.94
C ASN A 117 -0.55 -50.56 -48.49
N LYS A 118 -1.79 -50.95 -48.82
CA LYS A 118 -2.99 -50.15 -48.57
C LYS A 118 -3.20 -49.84 -47.07
N SER A 119 -2.67 -50.68 -46.18
CA SER A 119 -2.67 -50.46 -44.73
C SER A 119 -1.79 -49.28 -44.30
N LEU A 120 -0.62 -49.07 -44.93
CA LEU A 120 0.25 -47.93 -44.65
C LEU A 120 -0.38 -46.60 -45.10
N LEU A 121 -1.14 -46.65 -46.18
CA LEU A 121 -1.87 -45.50 -46.69
C LEU A 121 -3.05 -45.14 -45.77
N LEU A 122 -3.73 -46.16 -45.23
CA LEU A 122 -4.79 -45.97 -44.22
C LEU A 122 -4.25 -45.38 -42.90
N THR A 123 -3.10 -45.86 -42.41
CA THR A 123 -2.47 -45.29 -41.21
C THR A 123 -2.03 -43.85 -41.43
N ALA A 124 -1.47 -43.52 -42.60
CA ALA A 124 -1.07 -42.15 -42.93
C ALA A 124 -2.27 -41.18 -43.00
N VAL A 125 -3.38 -41.61 -43.61
CA VAL A 125 -4.63 -40.82 -43.68
C VAL A 125 -5.23 -40.64 -42.28
N SER A 126 -5.23 -41.69 -41.45
CA SER A 126 -5.72 -41.61 -40.07
C SER A 126 -4.88 -40.67 -39.21
N SER A 127 -3.55 -40.71 -39.32
CA SER A 127 -2.65 -39.79 -38.61
C SER A 127 -2.84 -38.34 -39.05
N LEU A 128 -3.04 -38.09 -40.35
CA LEU A 128 -3.32 -36.76 -40.87
C LEU A 128 -4.68 -36.23 -40.37
N ALA A 129 -5.72 -37.08 -40.37
CA ALA A 129 -7.03 -36.72 -39.85
C ALA A 129 -6.99 -36.42 -38.34
N ALA A 130 -6.25 -37.20 -37.56
CA ALA A 130 -6.04 -36.94 -36.13
C ALA A 130 -5.28 -35.63 -35.88
N PHE A 131 -4.24 -35.36 -36.67
CA PHE A 131 -3.47 -34.11 -36.58
C PHE A 131 -4.33 -32.90 -36.95
N LEU A 132 -5.12 -32.99 -38.02
CA LEU A 132 -6.06 -31.95 -38.41
C LEU A 132 -7.15 -31.74 -37.35
N MET A 133 -7.72 -32.81 -36.80
CA MET A 133 -8.70 -32.68 -35.70
C MET A 133 -8.10 -32.01 -34.46
N LEU A 134 -6.85 -32.35 -34.09
CA LEU A 134 -6.16 -31.70 -32.97
C LEU A 134 -5.87 -30.23 -33.26
N ALA A 135 -5.38 -29.92 -34.46
CA ALA A 135 -5.12 -28.54 -34.88
C ALA A 135 -6.42 -27.73 -34.91
N THR A 136 -7.51 -28.28 -35.46
CA THR A 136 -8.84 -27.67 -35.45
C THR A 136 -9.36 -27.49 -34.03
N TYR A 137 -9.18 -28.46 -33.13
CA TYR A 137 -9.58 -28.33 -31.73
C TYR A 137 -8.82 -27.19 -31.01
N VAL A 138 -7.52 -27.05 -31.24
CA VAL A 138 -6.70 -25.98 -30.65
C VAL A 138 -7.10 -24.61 -31.23
N VAL A 139 -7.38 -24.52 -32.53
CA VAL A 139 -7.79 -23.27 -33.19
C VAL A 139 -9.22 -22.86 -32.81
N LEU A 140 -10.12 -23.82 -32.61
CA LEU A 140 -11.53 -23.55 -32.26
C LEU A 140 -11.74 -23.32 -30.75
N ASN A 141 -10.83 -23.80 -29.90
CA ASN A 141 -10.87 -23.57 -28.45
C ASN A 141 -9.60 -22.85 -27.95
N PRO A 142 -9.32 -21.62 -28.42
CA PRO A 142 -8.28 -20.83 -27.78
C PRO A 142 -8.71 -20.59 -26.33
N ARG A 143 -7.98 -21.15 -25.37
CA ARG A 143 -8.10 -20.75 -23.97
C ARG A 143 -7.51 -19.35 -23.85
N THR A 144 -8.27 -18.34 -24.28
CA THR A 144 -7.90 -16.95 -24.09
C THR A 144 -8.00 -16.65 -22.61
N SER A 145 -6.86 -16.66 -21.92
CA SER A 145 -6.81 -16.07 -20.58
C SER A 145 -7.29 -14.62 -20.69
N PRO A 146 -8.17 -14.15 -19.80
CA PRO A 146 -8.59 -12.76 -19.81
C PRO A 146 -7.38 -11.83 -19.79
N PRO A 147 -7.40 -10.69 -20.51
CA PRO A 147 -6.25 -9.79 -20.58
C PRO A 147 -5.85 -9.31 -19.19
N ILE A 148 -4.57 -9.02 -19.02
CA ILE A 148 -4.09 -8.26 -17.85
C ILE A 148 -4.60 -6.83 -18.00
N VAL A 149 -5.13 -6.28 -16.91
CA VAL A 149 -5.74 -4.95 -16.89
C VAL A 149 -5.08 -4.00 -15.90
N GLY A 150 -4.25 -4.53 -15.00
CA GLY A 150 -3.56 -3.75 -13.99
C GLY A 150 -2.78 -4.63 -13.02
N VAL A 151 -2.35 -4.03 -11.91
CA VAL A 151 -1.55 -4.66 -10.86
C VAL A 151 -2.16 -4.31 -9.50
N LEU A 152 -2.17 -5.26 -8.57
CA LEU A 152 -2.45 -4.97 -7.17
C LEU A 152 -1.25 -4.23 -6.57
N SER A 153 -1.33 -2.94 -6.31
CA SER A 153 -0.18 -2.14 -5.84
C SER A 153 0.00 -2.18 -4.32
N ALA A 154 -1.09 -2.24 -3.56
CA ALA A 154 -1.04 -2.35 -2.10
C ALA A 154 -2.26 -3.11 -1.57
N ALA A 155 -2.09 -3.74 -0.40
CA ALA A 155 -3.18 -4.43 0.28
C ALA A 155 -2.92 -4.42 1.80
N VAL A 156 -3.92 -4.02 2.58
CA VAL A 156 -3.87 -4.01 4.05
C VAL A 156 -5.04 -4.82 4.58
N ASP A 157 -4.73 -5.86 5.36
CA ASP A 157 -5.69 -6.80 5.93
C ASP A 157 -6.70 -7.36 4.91
N ALA A 158 -6.29 -7.40 3.64
CA ALA A 158 -7.13 -7.76 2.51
C ALA A 158 -7.40 -9.27 2.51
N ARG A 159 -8.68 -9.63 2.40
CA ARG A 159 -9.12 -11.02 2.25
C ARG A 159 -10.02 -11.15 1.03
N TRP A 160 -9.56 -11.88 0.03
CA TRP A 160 -10.26 -12.11 -1.23
C TRP A 160 -11.02 -13.44 -1.21
N ALA A 161 -12.23 -13.46 -1.76
CA ALA A 161 -13.01 -14.68 -1.95
C ALA A 161 -12.65 -15.37 -3.28
N GLY A 162 -12.81 -16.70 -3.33
CA GLY A 162 -12.72 -17.45 -4.59
C GLY A 162 -11.31 -17.61 -5.17
N CYS A 163 -10.26 -17.23 -4.43
CA CYS A 163 -8.87 -17.41 -4.83
C CYS A 163 -8.17 -18.43 -3.93
N ASP A 164 -7.59 -19.48 -4.52
CA ASP A 164 -6.80 -20.49 -3.78
C ASP A 164 -5.54 -19.86 -3.14
N LYS A 165 -4.95 -18.87 -3.83
CA LYS A 165 -3.88 -18.01 -3.30
C LYS A 165 -4.39 -16.57 -3.24
N GLN A 166 -4.23 -15.92 -2.09
CA GLN A 166 -4.54 -14.51 -1.92
C GLN A 166 -3.63 -13.67 -2.83
N PRO A 167 -4.20 -12.76 -3.66
CA PRO A 167 -3.42 -11.79 -4.42
C PRO A 167 -2.48 -11.00 -3.50
N GLU A 168 -1.18 -11.06 -3.79
CA GLU A 168 -0.15 -10.30 -3.08
C GLU A 168 0.18 -9.03 -3.88
N PRO A 169 0.50 -7.90 -3.21
CA PRO A 169 0.97 -6.71 -3.89
C PRO A 169 2.11 -7.01 -4.88
N GLY A 170 2.06 -6.38 -6.06
CA GLY A 170 2.96 -6.60 -7.18
C GLY A 170 2.50 -7.63 -8.22
N HIS A 171 1.40 -8.35 -7.98
CA HIS A 171 0.85 -9.31 -8.95
C HIS A 171 -0.09 -8.66 -9.97
N ASP A 172 -0.01 -9.15 -11.21
CA ASP A 172 -0.89 -8.77 -12.30
C ASP A 172 -2.33 -9.22 -12.03
N LEU A 173 -3.28 -8.32 -12.26
CA LEU A 173 -4.71 -8.55 -12.21
C LEU A 173 -5.25 -8.69 -13.63
N ARG A 174 -6.08 -9.70 -13.84
CA ARG A 174 -6.75 -9.97 -15.11
C ARG A 174 -8.20 -9.49 -15.06
N ALA A 175 -8.76 -9.23 -16.24
CA ALA A 175 -10.18 -8.93 -16.37
C ALA A 175 -11.04 -10.06 -15.76
N GLY A 176 -12.06 -9.70 -15.01
CA GLY A 176 -12.92 -10.63 -14.29
C GLY A 176 -13.38 -10.12 -12.92
N MET A 177 -14.10 -10.97 -12.21
CA MET A 177 -14.68 -10.66 -10.90
C MET A 177 -13.62 -10.75 -9.79
N LEU A 178 -13.62 -9.76 -8.90
CA LEU A 178 -12.84 -9.70 -7.67
C LEU A 178 -13.76 -9.37 -6.50
N THR A 179 -13.71 -10.21 -5.46
CA THR A 179 -14.52 -10.04 -4.26
C THR A 179 -13.61 -9.86 -3.06
N LEU A 180 -13.54 -8.62 -2.55
CA LEU A 180 -12.80 -8.28 -1.34
C LEU A 180 -13.75 -8.40 -0.15
N GLN A 181 -13.57 -9.42 0.69
CA GLN A 181 -14.42 -9.67 1.86
C GLN A 181 -14.11 -8.71 3.02
N GLN A 182 -12.84 -8.36 3.18
CA GLN A 182 -12.35 -7.53 4.28
C GLN A 182 -11.08 -6.80 3.84
N GLY A 183 -10.80 -5.66 4.48
CA GLY A 183 -9.55 -4.92 4.33
C GLY A 183 -9.63 -3.87 3.24
N VAL A 184 -8.46 -3.35 2.85
CA VAL A 184 -8.32 -2.33 1.82
C VAL A 184 -7.32 -2.80 0.78
N ALA A 185 -7.65 -2.63 -0.50
CA ALA A 185 -6.78 -2.98 -1.60
C ALA A 185 -6.65 -1.82 -2.59
N GLU A 186 -5.45 -1.56 -3.07
CA GLU A 186 -5.20 -0.61 -4.15
C GLU A 186 -4.83 -1.35 -5.42
N ILE A 187 -5.57 -1.05 -6.49
CA ILE A 187 -5.39 -1.58 -7.82
C ILE A 187 -4.93 -0.42 -8.70
N ARG A 188 -3.77 -0.57 -9.32
CA ARG A 188 -3.30 0.35 -10.36
C ARG A 188 -3.57 -0.27 -11.72
N LEU A 189 -4.50 0.31 -12.46
CA LEU A 189 -4.81 -0.12 -13.81
C LEU A 189 -3.72 0.34 -14.79
N ASP A 190 -3.57 -0.38 -15.90
CA ASP A 190 -2.56 -0.07 -16.91
C ASP A 190 -2.82 1.26 -17.63
N SER A 191 -4.05 1.80 -17.58
CA SER A 191 -4.32 3.16 -18.04
C SER A 191 -3.62 4.23 -17.18
N GLY A 192 -3.22 3.90 -15.96
CA GLY A 192 -2.68 4.83 -14.97
C GLY A 192 -3.70 5.30 -13.91
N ALA A 193 -4.94 4.82 -13.97
CA ALA A 193 -5.93 5.03 -12.91
C ALA A 193 -5.60 4.17 -11.68
N THR A 194 -5.65 4.78 -10.49
CA THR A 194 -5.48 4.08 -9.21
C THR A 194 -6.84 3.96 -8.53
N VAL A 195 -7.19 2.75 -8.12
CA VAL A 195 -8.49 2.41 -7.53
C VAL A 195 -8.26 1.79 -6.15
N ILE A 196 -8.78 2.42 -5.11
CA ILE A 196 -8.76 1.89 -3.75
C ILE A 196 -10.14 1.31 -3.43
N LEU A 197 -10.16 0.03 -3.06
CA LEU A 197 -11.33 -0.74 -2.69
C LEU A 197 -11.34 -0.97 -1.18
N GLU A 198 -12.49 -0.79 -0.55
CA GLU A 198 -12.71 -1.09 0.86
C GLU A 198 -13.74 -2.22 0.99
N GLY A 199 -13.32 -3.33 1.63
CA GLY A 199 -14.14 -4.51 1.84
C GLY A 199 -15.23 -4.30 2.92
N PRO A 200 -16.42 -4.90 2.78
CA PRO A 200 -16.81 -5.84 1.73
C PRO A 200 -17.13 -5.13 0.39
N ALA A 201 -16.52 -5.60 -0.69
CA ALA A 201 -16.71 -5.07 -2.03
C ALA A 201 -16.67 -6.17 -3.10
N GLU A 202 -17.51 -6.02 -4.12
CA GLU A 202 -17.55 -6.87 -5.32
C GLU A 202 -17.38 -5.97 -6.54
N VAL A 203 -16.31 -6.21 -7.28
CA VAL A 203 -15.91 -5.41 -8.43
C VAL A 203 -15.53 -6.32 -9.60
N GLU A 204 -15.94 -5.94 -10.80
CA GLU A 204 -15.59 -6.63 -12.03
C GLU A 204 -14.68 -5.73 -12.87
N LEU A 205 -13.45 -6.17 -13.08
CA LEU A 205 -12.50 -5.44 -13.93
C LEU A 205 -12.80 -5.77 -15.39
N HIS A 206 -13.23 -4.78 -16.17
CA HIS A 206 -13.60 -4.98 -17.58
C HIS A 206 -12.41 -4.75 -18.52
N SER A 207 -11.66 -3.67 -18.30
CA SER A 207 -10.54 -3.28 -19.15
C SER A 207 -9.52 -2.44 -18.39
N VAL A 208 -8.44 -2.06 -19.07
CA VAL A 208 -7.42 -1.15 -18.52
C VAL A 208 -7.98 0.20 -18.09
N ASN A 209 -9.17 0.61 -18.53
CA ASN A 209 -9.76 1.91 -18.21
C ASN A 209 -11.22 1.85 -17.76
N SER A 210 -11.73 0.67 -17.41
CA SER A 210 -13.10 0.53 -16.93
C SER A 210 -13.30 -0.66 -16.00
N LEU A 211 -14.20 -0.47 -15.04
CA LEU A 211 -14.67 -1.51 -14.13
C LEU A 211 -16.16 -1.36 -13.87
N TYR A 212 -16.75 -2.39 -13.26
CA TYR A 212 -18.10 -2.38 -12.74
C TYR A 212 -18.07 -2.62 -11.23
N LEU A 213 -18.66 -1.72 -10.45
CA LEU A 213 -18.81 -1.85 -9.01
C LEU A 213 -20.21 -2.40 -8.72
N HIS A 214 -20.26 -3.69 -8.34
CA HIS A 214 -21.51 -4.35 -7.96
C HIS A 214 -21.93 -3.95 -6.55
N GLN A 215 -20.98 -3.91 -5.62
CA GLN A 215 -21.20 -3.57 -4.22
C GLN A 215 -19.91 -3.05 -3.57
N GLY A 216 -20.03 -2.18 -2.57
CA GLY A 216 -18.93 -1.75 -1.72
C GLY A 216 -18.56 -0.28 -1.92
N SER A 217 -17.37 0.10 -1.47
CA SER A 217 -16.84 1.45 -1.62
C SER A 217 -15.56 1.45 -2.43
N LEU A 218 -15.46 2.41 -3.34
CA LEU A 218 -14.35 2.58 -4.26
C LEU A 218 -13.94 4.06 -4.28
N VAL A 219 -12.64 4.33 -4.19
CA VAL A 219 -12.06 5.64 -4.49
C VAL A 219 -11.18 5.52 -5.72
N ALA A 220 -11.44 6.33 -6.74
CA ALA A 220 -10.60 6.41 -7.93
C ALA A 220 -9.79 7.70 -7.90
N THR A 221 -8.51 7.59 -8.20
CA THR A 221 -7.59 8.71 -8.42
C THR A 221 -7.00 8.56 -9.81
N VAL A 222 -7.31 9.52 -10.68
CA VAL A 222 -6.97 9.46 -12.10
C VAL A 222 -6.00 10.58 -12.43
N ARG A 223 -4.78 10.22 -12.85
CA ARG A 223 -3.79 11.19 -13.32
C ARG A 223 -4.12 11.63 -14.75
N HIS A 224 -3.56 12.74 -15.21
CA HIS A 224 -3.82 13.31 -16.54
C HIS A 224 -3.65 12.30 -17.71
N GLU A 225 -2.79 11.30 -17.56
CA GLU A 225 -2.54 10.23 -18.55
C GLU A 225 -3.72 9.27 -18.72
N ALA A 226 -4.61 9.19 -17.72
CA ALA A 226 -5.68 8.19 -17.59
C ALA A 226 -7.10 8.77 -17.74
N ILE A 227 -7.23 10.00 -18.24
CA ILE A 227 -8.53 10.68 -18.39
C ILE A 227 -9.49 9.81 -19.20
N GLY A 228 -10.75 9.75 -18.74
CA GLY A 228 -11.79 8.93 -19.33
C GLY A 228 -11.94 7.56 -18.69
N PHE A 229 -11.36 7.35 -17.50
CA PHE A 229 -11.63 6.19 -16.66
C PHE A 229 -13.12 6.10 -16.32
N VAL A 230 -13.65 4.87 -16.34
CA VAL A 230 -15.09 4.61 -16.18
C VAL A 230 -15.37 3.66 -15.02
N VAL A 231 -16.20 4.12 -14.09
CA VAL A 231 -16.85 3.27 -13.08
C VAL A 231 -18.31 3.06 -13.47
N ASN A 232 -18.67 1.82 -13.78
CA ASN A 232 -20.05 1.43 -14.02
C ASN A 232 -20.67 0.90 -12.73
N THR A 233 -21.94 1.19 -12.51
CA THR A 233 -22.76 0.65 -11.42
C THR A 233 -24.13 0.27 -11.96
N SER A 234 -24.98 -0.32 -11.13
CA SER A 234 -26.39 -0.57 -11.49
C SER A 234 -27.22 0.71 -11.68
N PHE A 235 -26.72 1.86 -11.23
CA PHE A 235 -27.38 3.17 -11.35
C PHE A 235 -26.91 3.99 -12.54
N GLY A 236 -25.84 3.56 -13.20
CA GLY A 236 -25.31 4.22 -14.39
C GLY A 236 -23.80 4.27 -14.40
N LYS A 237 -23.28 5.26 -15.13
CA LYS A 237 -21.87 5.36 -15.48
C LYS A 237 -21.26 6.66 -14.96
N VAL A 238 -20.18 6.55 -14.19
CA VAL A 238 -19.36 7.67 -13.76
C VAL A 238 -18.11 7.73 -14.64
N LEU A 239 -17.96 8.84 -15.37
CA LEU A 239 -16.82 9.11 -16.24
C LEU A 239 -15.92 10.16 -15.59
N ASP A 240 -14.66 9.80 -15.41
CA ASP A 240 -13.62 10.67 -14.90
C ASP A 240 -13.17 11.71 -15.95
N LEU A 241 -12.88 12.93 -15.51
CA LEU A 241 -12.36 14.03 -16.35
C LEU A 241 -11.01 14.55 -15.84
N GLY A 242 -10.23 13.71 -15.17
CA GLY A 242 -8.93 14.01 -14.55
C GLY A 242 -9.06 14.27 -13.05
N THR A 243 -9.49 13.25 -12.29
CA THR A 243 -10.10 13.51 -10.99
C THR A 243 -9.85 12.53 -9.85
N GLU A 244 -10.23 12.97 -8.64
CA GLU A 244 -10.31 12.11 -7.45
C GLU A 244 -11.77 12.07 -6.97
N PHE A 245 -12.39 10.91 -7.06
CA PHE A 245 -13.80 10.71 -6.71
C PHE A 245 -14.04 9.36 -6.03
N ALA A 246 -15.11 9.27 -5.26
CA ALA A 246 -15.56 8.02 -4.64
C ALA A 246 -16.93 7.62 -5.13
N VAL A 247 -17.13 6.31 -5.24
CA VAL A 247 -18.42 5.67 -5.52
C VAL A 247 -18.69 4.65 -4.43
N ARG A 248 -19.89 4.69 -3.86
CA ARG A 248 -20.39 3.65 -2.95
C ARG A 248 -21.64 3.04 -3.55
N VAL A 249 -21.75 1.72 -3.48
CA VAL A 249 -22.96 0.97 -3.81
C VAL A 249 -23.31 0.10 -2.62
N ALA A 250 -24.44 0.40 -1.97
CA ALA A 250 -24.97 -0.36 -0.86
C ALA A 250 -25.82 -1.55 -1.33
N SER A 251 -25.99 -2.55 -0.47
CA SER A 251 -26.73 -3.80 -0.76
C SER A 251 -28.21 -3.58 -1.10
N ASP A 252 -28.79 -2.47 -0.66
CA ASP A 252 -30.19 -2.10 -0.89
C ASP A 252 -30.40 -1.31 -2.19
N SER A 253 -29.42 -1.35 -3.10
CA SER A 253 -29.50 -0.60 -4.37
C SER A 253 -29.59 0.92 -4.13
N PHE A 254 -28.77 1.42 -3.21
CA PHE A 254 -28.51 2.83 -3.02
C PHE A 254 -27.05 3.14 -3.39
N SER A 255 -26.81 4.23 -4.12
CA SER A 255 -25.46 4.62 -4.52
C SER A 255 -25.13 6.06 -4.19
N GLU A 256 -23.88 6.31 -3.83
CA GLU A 256 -23.37 7.65 -3.57
C GLU A 256 -22.17 7.93 -4.48
N ILE A 257 -22.08 9.16 -4.96
CA ILE A 257 -20.92 9.68 -5.70
C ILE A 257 -20.43 10.91 -4.94
N HIS A 258 -19.15 10.95 -4.60
CA HIS A 258 -18.49 12.08 -3.93
C HIS A 258 -17.29 12.53 -4.76
N VAL A 259 -17.16 13.82 -5.04
CA VAL A 259 -16.06 14.36 -5.85
C VAL A 259 -15.15 15.17 -4.94
N PHE A 260 -13.88 14.77 -4.81
CA PHE A 260 -12.94 15.41 -3.89
C PHE A 260 -12.08 16.46 -4.59
N GLN A 261 -11.67 16.20 -5.82
CA GLN A 261 -10.90 17.11 -6.67
C GLN A 261 -11.50 17.09 -8.08
N GLY A 262 -11.19 18.09 -8.91
CA GLY A 262 -11.62 18.26 -10.31
C GLY A 262 -13.12 18.09 -10.57
N GLU A 263 -13.52 17.45 -11.68
CA GLU A 263 -14.92 17.17 -12.01
C GLU A 263 -15.15 15.73 -12.52
N VAL A 264 -16.35 15.19 -12.35
CA VAL A 264 -16.78 13.92 -12.97
C VAL A 264 -18.08 14.10 -13.72
N LYS A 265 -18.35 13.23 -14.69
CA LYS A 265 -19.58 13.22 -15.45
C LYS A 265 -20.38 11.95 -15.18
N PHE A 266 -21.56 12.10 -14.60
CA PHE A 266 -22.47 10.99 -14.31
C PHE A 266 -23.53 10.84 -15.40
N TYR A 267 -23.74 9.61 -15.84
CA TYR A 267 -24.77 9.21 -16.80
C TYR A 267 -25.72 8.24 -16.09
N PRO A 268 -26.91 8.68 -15.66
CA PRO A 268 -27.89 7.81 -15.01
C PRO A 268 -28.40 6.72 -15.94
N GLU A 269 -28.62 5.51 -15.41
CA GLU A 269 -29.16 4.37 -16.15
C GLU A 269 -30.63 4.61 -16.57
N SER A 270 -31.39 5.37 -15.78
CA SER A 270 -32.80 5.72 -16.05
C SER A 270 -33.00 6.55 -17.33
N GLY A 271 -31.94 7.02 -17.97
CA GLY A 271 -31.99 8.05 -19.01
C GLY A 271 -32.24 9.44 -18.43
N GLY A 272 -32.18 10.48 -19.27
CA GLY A 272 -32.40 11.87 -18.86
C GLY A 272 -31.20 12.83 -19.06
N GLY A 273 -30.12 12.36 -19.69
CA GLY A 273 -28.92 13.16 -19.96
C GLY A 273 -27.85 12.99 -18.87
N SER A 274 -26.69 13.60 -19.10
CA SER A 274 -25.54 13.52 -18.18
C SER A 274 -25.45 14.74 -17.27
N ILE A 275 -24.97 14.55 -16.05
CA ILE A 275 -24.74 15.63 -15.08
C ILE A 275 -23.24 15.71 -14.78
N VAL A 276 -22.69 16.93 -14.74
CA VAL A 276 -21.32 17.17 -14.31
C VAL A 276 -21.32 17.52 -12.83
N LEU A 277 -20.44 16.89 -12.06
CA LEU A 277 -20.28 17.08 -10.63
C LEU A 277 -18.86 17.63 -10.37
N PRO A 278 -18.72 18.89 -9.93
CA PRO A 278 -17.43 19.48 -9.61
C PRO A 278 -16.92 19.07 -8.22
N ALA A 279 -15.69 19.43 -7.90
CA ALA A 279 -15.08 19.17 -6.60
C ALA A 279 -15.92 19.77 -5.47
N GLY A 280 -16.16 18.96 -4.43
CA GLY A 280 -17.05 19.33 -3.33
C GLY A 280 -18.52 19.02 -3.57
N ASP A 281 -18.92 18.51 -4.74
CA ASP A 281 -20.26 17.95 -4.92
C ASP A 281 -20.33 16.49 -4.43
N ALA A 282 -21.49 16.16 -3.85
CA ALA A 282 -21.86 14.79 -3.57
C ALA A 282 -23.34 14.54 -3.91
N ARG A 283 -23.62 13.37 -4.49
CA ARG A 283 -24.96 12.96 -4.90
C ARG A 283 -25.27 11.58 -4.34
N SER A 284 -26.53 11.38 -3.93
CA SER A 284 -27.07 10.06 -3.67
C SER A 284 -28.11 9.70 -4.71
N ILE A 285 -28.20 8.42 -5.04
CA ILE A 285 -29.13 7.84 -5.99
C ILE A 285 -29.92 6.77 -5.25
N ASP A 286 -31.24 6.94 -5.19
CA ASP A 286 -32.14 5.96 -4.58
C ASP A 286 -32.43 4.78 -5.53
N SER A 287 -33.10 3.75 -5.03
CA SER A 287 -33.47 2.56 -5.79
C SER A 287 -34.40 2.84 -6.98
N ALA A 288 -35.01 4.03 -7.06
CA ALA A 288 -35.82 4.48 -8.19
C ALA A 288 -35.01 5.28 -9.22
N GLY A 289 -33.68 5.41 -9.03
CA GLY A 289 -32.79 6.18 -9.88
C GLY A 289 -32.87 7.69 -9.66
N ARG A 290 -33.52 8.16 -8.60
CA ARG A 290 -33.64 9.60 -8.33
C ARG A 290 -32.40 10.12 -7.63
N LEU A 291 -31.85 11.19 -8.20
CA LEU A 291 -30.69 11.89 -7.68
C LEU A 291 -31.09 12.93 -6.63
N SER A 292 -30.37 12.96 -5.50
CA SER A 292 -30.46 14.01 -4.49
C SER A 292 -29.06 14.52 -4.12
N ALA A 293 -28.95 15.80 -3.80
CA ALA A 293 -27.71 16.37 -3.27
C ALA A 293 -27.54 15.94 -1.81
N ILE A 294 -26.31 15.55 -1.43
CA ILE A 294 -25.94 15.24 -0.06
C ILE A 294 -24.69 16.04 0.33
N ALA A 295 -24.42 16.16 1.63
CA ALA A 295 -23.16 16.74 2.08
C ALA A 295 -21.99 15.80 1.72
N PRO A 296 -20.86 16.31 1.21
CA PRO A 296 -19.66 15.52 1.01
C PRO A 296 -19.16 14.94 2.33
N ARG A 297 -18.72 13.69 2.30
CA ARG A 297 -18.15 13.00 3.48
C ARG A 297 -16.81 12.34 3.14
N PRO A 298 -15.72 13.12 2.98
CA PRO A 298 -14.41 12.57 2.63
C PRO A 298 -13.91 11.51 3.61
N GLU A 299 -14.20 11.67 4.90
CA GLU A 299 -13.86 10.75 5.98
C GLU A 299 -14.56 9.40 5.86
N ALA A 300 -15.68 9.31 5.13
CA ALA A 300 -16.39 8.05 4.94
C ALA A 300 -15.65 7.09 3.99
N PHE A 301 -14.55 7.50 3.35
CA PHE A 301 -13.84 6.70 2.37
C PHE A 301 -12.35 6.57 2.70
N VAL A 302 -11.77 5.40 2.45
CA VAL A 302 -10.31 5.21 2.53
C VAL A 302 -9.66 5.75 1.25
N ARG A 303 -8.83 6.78 1.39
CA ARG A 303 -8.11 7.45 0.29
C ARG A 303 -6.62 7.11 0.31
N SER A 304 -5.88 7.50 -0.74
CA SER A 304 -4.46 7.15 -0.88
C SER A 304 -3.60 7.58 0.31
N HIS A 305 -3.89 8.75 0.89
CA HIS A 305 -3.15 9.22 2.07
C HIS A 305 -3.33 8.30 3.29
N GLU A 306 -4.55 7.82 3.53
CA GLU A 306 -4.81 6.90 4.64
C GLU A 306 -4.21 5.52 4.38
N LEU A 307 -4.42 4.98 3.18
CA LEU A 307 -3.87 3.68 2.82
C LEU A 307 -2.35 3.66 2.97
N HIS A 308 -1.67 4.72 2.55
CA HIS A 308 -0.23 4.88 2.74
C HIS A 308 0.17 4.72 4.22
N TRP A 309 -0.54 5.37 5.16
CA TRP A 309 -0.27 5.21 6.59
C TRP A 309 -0.59 3.80 7.10
N ARG A 310 -1.65 3.18 6.60
CA ARG A 310 -2.02 1.80 6.96
C ARG A 310 -0.95 0.79 6.52
N VAL A 311 -0.37 0.96 5.32
CA VAL A 311 0.77 0.15 4.84
C VAL A 311 2.00 0.36 5.74
N LEU A 312 2.39 1.61 5.99
CA LEU A 312 3.52 1.92 6.87
C LEU A 312 3.32 1.44 8.33
N ALA A 313 2.06 1.29 8.77
CA ALA A 313 1.74 0.75 10.08
C ALA A 313 2.04 -0.76 10.19
N GLN A 314 1.91 -1.50 9.09
CA GLN A 314 2.25 -2.93 9.03
C GLN A 314 3.78 -3.16 9.12
N GLU A 315 4.59 -2.17 8.73
CA GLU A 315 6.05 -2.20 8.89
C GLU A 315 6.51 -2.05 10.36
N GLY A 316 5.60 -1.77 11.29
CA GLY A 316 5.86 -1.95 12.73
C GLY A 316 6.23 -0.69 13.53
N SER A 317 6.19 0.50 12.95
CA SER A 317 6.42 1.76 13.70
C SER A 317 5.22 2.17 14.55
N ASP A 318 5.43 2.45 15.85
CA ASP A 318 4.42 2.99 16.77
C ASP A 318 3.76 4.27 16.23
N TYR A 319 4.56 5.14 15.60
CA TYR A 319 4.09 6.39 15.01
C TYR A 319 3.12 6.13 13.86
N HIS A 320 3.45 5.19 12.96
CA HIS A 320 2.58 4.86 11.83
C HIS A 320 1.30 4.15 12.27
N ARG A 321 1.38 3.26 13.28
CA ARG A 321 0.18 2.65 13.88
C ARG A 321 -0.74 3.70 14.48
N TRP A 322 -0.20 4.69 15.17
CA TRP A 322 -0.98 5.81 15.66
C TRP A 322 -1.57 6.64 14.52
N LYS A 323 -0.79 6.99 13.49
CA LYS A 323 -1.28 7.73 12.30
C LYS A 323 -2.46 7.01 11.64
N ALA A 324 -2.36 5.69 11.47
CA ALA A 324 -3.43 4.86 10.91
C ALA A 324 -4.68 4.84 11.81
N ALA A 325 -4.50 4.64 13.12
CA ALA A 325 -5.61 4.61 14.09
C ALA A 325 -6.37 5.94 14.20
N MET A 326 -5.74 7.07 13.85
CA MET A 326 -6.44 8.37 13.86
C MET A 326 -7.61 8.43 12.87
N PHE A 327 -7.51 7.74 11.74
CA PHE A 327 -8.57 7.77 10.73
C PHE A 327 -9.86 7.12 11.27
N ASP A 328 -9.73 6.01 11.99
CA ASP A 328 -10.87 5.35 12.64
C ASP A 328 -11.47 6.25 13.74
N LEU A 329 -10.62 6.91 14.54
CA LEU A 329 -11.07 7.88 15.53
C LEU A 329 -11.82 9.06 14.89
N HIS A 330 -11.35 9.56 13.75
CA HIS A 330 -11.97 10.68 13.03
C HIS A 330 -13.27 10.31 12.34
N ARG A 331 -13.50 9.02 12.06
CA ARG A 331 -14.78 8.51 11.58
C ARG A 331 -15.84 8.35 12.67
N ASP A 332 -15.43 8.35 13.94
CA ASP A 332 -16.38 8.23 15.05
C ASP A 332 -17.28 9.48 15.11
N PRO A 333 -18.60 9.34 14.88
CA PRO A 333 -19.53 10.47 14.90
C PRO A 333 -19.71 11.08 16.29
N SER A 334 -19.20 10.45 17.35
CA SER A 334 -19.17 10.98 18.72
C SER A 334 -17.95 11.86 18.99
N LEU A 335 -16.92 11.85 18.13
CA LEU A 335 -15.74 12.68 18.32
C LEU A 335 -16.11 14.18 18.23
N ARG A 336 -15.84 14.91 19.32
CA ARG A 336 -16.13 16.36 19.39
C ARG A 336 -14.88 17.22 19.36
N ALA A 337 -13.74 16.74 19.83
CA ALA A 337 -12.48 17.48 19.76
C ALA A 337 -11.31 16.50 19.74
N HIS A 338 -10.29 16.81 18.94
CA HIS A 338 -9.03 16.06 18.92
C HIS A 338 -7.88 17.02 18.63
N TYR A 339 -7.02 17.23 19.62
CA TYR A 339 -5.86 18.12 19.49
C TYR A 339 -4.61 17.27 19.25
N LEU A 340 -4.03 17.42 18.06
CA LEU A 340 -2.86 16.64 17.64
C LEU A 340 -1.55 17.20 18.18
N TYR A 341 -1.58 18.42 18.74
CA TYR A 341 -0.40 19.16 19.18
C TYR A 341 0.66 19.25 18.06
N GLU A 342 0.23 19.72 16.89
CA GLU A 342 1.12 20.02 15.77
C GLU A 342 1.20 21.53 15.59
N GLN A 343 2.42 22.05 15.51
CA GLN A 343 2.65 23.46 15.25
C GLN A 343 2.31 23.76 13.78
N GLY A 344 1.35 24.65 13.55
CA GLY A 344 0.99 25.10 12.21
C GLY A 344 2.10 25.97 11.58
N PRO A 345 2.04 26.21 10.26
CA PRO A 345 2.95 27.11 9.58
C PRO A 345 2.81 28.55 10.12
N SER A 346 3.80 28.97 10.92
CA SER A 346 4.15 30.34 11.36
C SER A 346 3.01 31.33 11.61
N GLY A 347 2.76 31.64 12.89
CA GLY A 347 2.16 32.91 13.33
C GLY A 347 0.81 32.83 14.04
N GLU A 348 0.12 31.70 13.96
CA GLU A 348 -1.16 31.53 14.67
C GLU A 348 -0.91 31.02 16.10
N GLU A 349 -1.37 31.78 17.10
CA GLU A 349 -1.43 31.40 18.51
C GLU A 349 -2.57 30.38 18.77
N LEU A 350 -2.74 29.42 17.87
CA LEU A 350 -3.85 28.47 17.87
C LEU A 350 -3.37 27.02 17.96
N LEU A 351 -4.06 26.25 18.80
CA LEU A 351 -4.04 24.80 18.81
C LEU A 351 -5.23 24.28 17.99
N LEU A 352 -4.95 23.75 16.80
CA LEU A 352 -6.00 23.32 15.88
C LEU A 352 -6.76 22.09 16.38
N ASN A 353 -8.09 22.16 16.32
CA ASN A 353 -8.96 21.00 16.51
C ASN A 353 -9.04 20.20 15.20
N ALA A 354 -8.59 18.94 15.24
CA ALA A 354 -8.58 18.02 14.12
C ALA A 354 -9.85 17.15 14.03
N ALA A 355 -10.83 17.29 14.92
CA ALA A 355 -12.09 16.54 14.81
C ALA A 355 -12.92 17.02 13.60
N PRO A 356 -13.33 16.16 12.66
CA PRO A 356 -13.99 16.59 11.43
C PRO A 356 -15.29 17.37 11.64
N ILE A 357 -16.11 16.98 12.61
CA ILE A 357 -17.45 17.55 12.85
C ILE A 357 -17.39 19.00 13.38
N THR A 358 -16.33 19.34 14.10
CA THR A 358 -16.17 20.60 14.85
C THR A 358 -14.88 21.34 14.48
N GLY A 359 -14.25 20.94 13.38
CA GLY A 359 -12.99 21.52 12.90
C GLY A 359 -13.11 23.04 12.76
N GLY A 360 -12.08 23.76 13.19
CA GLY A 360 -12.08 25.23 13.21
C GLY A 360 -12.89 25.87 14.35
N ALA A 361 -14.05 25.32 14.71
CA ALA A 361 -14.94 25.89 15.72
C ALA A 361 -14.44 25.73 17.16
N LEU A 362 -13.59 24.72 17.42
CA LEU A 362 -13.02 24.41 18.73
C LEU A 362 -11.49 24.55 18.75
N ASN A 363 -10.92 25.39 17.90
CA ASN A 363 -9.49 25.71 17.97
C ASN A 363 -9.18 26.38 19.32
N GLY A 364 -8.12 25.93 19.98
CA GLY A 364 -7.70 26.47 21.27
C GLY A 364 -6.79 27.69 21.11
N LEU A 365 -7.02 28.74 21.88
CA LEU A 365 -6.16 29.91 21.96
C LEU A 365 -5.01 29.65 22.93
N LEU A 366 -3.77 29.85 22.48
CA LEU A 366 -2.57 29.77 23.29
C LEU A 366 -2.33 31.11 23.99
N GLY A 367 -2.19 31.12 25.32
CA GLY A 367 -1.98 32.37 26.09
C GLY A 367 -3.20 33.32 26.19
N PRO A 368 -4.42 32.80 26.46
CA PRO A 368 -5.61 33.62 26.63
C PRO A 368 -5.56 34.47 27.91
N ASP A 369 -6.34 35.55 27.98
CA ASP A 369 -6.58 36.35 29.20
C ASP A 369 -5.28 36.82 29.89
N ASP A 370 -4.35 37.41 29.12
CA ASP A 370 -3.02 37.87 29.58
C ASP A 370 -2.11 36.77 30.15
N ARG A 371 -2.46 35.49 29.97
CA ARG A 371 -1.62 34.36 30.38
C ARG A 371 -0.48 34.16 29.39
N ASN A 372 0.66 33.70 29.90
CA ASN A 372 1.74 33.28 29.03
C ASN A 372 1.29 32.07 28.18
N PRO A 373 1.64 32.02 26.88
CA PRO A 373 1.36 30.85 26.07
C PRO A 373 2.24 29.67 26.53
N PRO A 374 1.73 28.42 26.46
CA PRO A 374 2.57 27.24 26.64
C PRO A 374 3.65 27.16 25.55
N THR A 375 4.74 26.45 25.83
CA THR A 375 5.88 26.35 24.90
C THR A 375 5.82 25.07 24.08
N TRP A 376 6.00 25.19 22.77
CA TRP A 376 6.15 24.03 21.88
C TRP A 376 7.46 23.29 22.17
N VAL A 377 7.38 21.98 22.34
CA VAL A 377 8.52 21.08 22.59
C VAL A 377 8.41 19.81 21.75
N GLN A 378 9.45 19.00 21.73
CA GLN A 378 9.41 17.66 21.14
C GLN A 378 8.33 16.81 21.82
N GLY A 379 7.48 16.16 21.03
CA GLY A 379 6.43 15.27 21.50
C GLY A 379 6.90 13.83 21.70
N ARG A 380 5.94 12.90 21.78
CA ARG A 380 6.18 11.46 21.99
C ARG A 380 7.05 10.82 20.91
N TRP A 381 7.00 11.33 19.69
CA TRP A 381 7.77 10.86 18.55
C TRP A 381 8.55 12.02 17.92
N PRO A 382 9.69 11.76 17.24
CA PRO A 382 10.48 12.77 16.52
C PRO A 382 9.66 13.64 15.56
N GLN A 383 8.64 13.05 14.92
CA GLN A 383 7.76 13.70 13.95
C GLN A 383 6.65 14.55 14.58
N LYS A 384 6.53 14.56 15.91
CA LYS A 384 5.44 15.25 16.63
C LYS A 384 5.96 16.29 17.60
N HIS A 385 5.13 17.30 17.82
CA HIS A 385 5.32 18.27 18.88
C HIS A 385 4.44 17.94 20.09
N ALA A 386 4.63 18.69 21.16
CA ALA A 386 3.77 18.75 22.33
C ALA A 386 3.79 20.17 22.88
N LEU A 387 2.83 20.48 23.74
CA LEU A 387 2.83 21.73 24.52
C LEU A 387 3.32 21.45 25.94
N ARG A 388 4.35 22.17 26.35
CA ARG A 388 4.85 22.18 27.73
C ARG A 388 4.13 23.27 28.52
N PHE A 389 3.61 22.87 29.68
CA PHE A 389 3.03 23.76 30.67
C PHE A 389 3.97 23.88 31.88
N GLU A 390 4.25 25.11 32.28
CA GLU A 390 5.11 25.45 33.42
C GLU A 390 4.25 25.90 34.60
N ARG A 391 4.47 25.28 35.75
CA ARG A 391 3.62 25.41 36.96
C ARG A 391 3.53 26.84 37.50
N ASP A 392 4.59 27.61 37.33
CA ASP A 392 4.75 28.99 37.80
C ASP A 392 4.25 30.05 36.80
N LYS A 393 3.82 29.65 35.59
CA LYS A 393 3.45 30.58 34.52
C LYS A 393 1.94 30.68 34.25
N THR A 394 1.11 29.98 35.02
CA THR A 394 -0.37 29.98 34.88
C THR A 394 -0.85 29.84 33.43
N GLN A 395 -0.25 28.90 32.70
CA GLN A 395 -0.51 28.71 31.27
C GLN A 395 -1.79 27.90 31.05
N ALA A 396 -2.51 28.20 29.97
CA ALA A 396 -3.68 27.44 29.56
C ALA A 396 -3.86 27.52 28.05
N VAL A 397 -4.63 26.57 27.51
CA VAL A 397 -5.20 26.67 26.17
C VAL A 397 -6.70 26.88 26.34
N LEU A 398 -7.22 28.01 25.89
CA LEU A 398 -8.66 28.31 25.98
C LEU A 398 -9.36 27.86 24.71
N VAL A 399 -10.23 26.87 24.85
CA VAL A 399 -11.14 26.45 23.78
C VAL A 399 -12.40 27.32 23.90
N PRO A 400 -12.88 27.94 22.80
CA PRO A 400 -14.07 28.78 22.83
C PRO A 400 -15.31 27.99 23.27
N ALA A 401 -16.23 28.69 23.93
CA ALA A 401 -17.49 28.09 24.36
C ALA A 401 -18.30 27.60 23.14
N HIS A 402 -18.75 26.34 23.21
CA HIS A 402 -19.52 25.73 22.12
C HIS A 402 -20.47 24.66 22.67
N SER A 403 -21.66 24.59 22.08
CA SER A 403 -22.67 23.55 22.38
C SER A 403 -22.15 22.11 22.22
N ALA A 404 -21.15 21.87 21.37
CA ALA A 404 -20.56 20.55 21.13
C ALA A 404 -19.83 20.00 22.38
N LEU A 405 -19.39 20.88 23.28
CA LEU A 405 -18.75 20.54 24.55
C LEU A 405 -19.68 20.77 25.75
N ALA A 406 -20.91 21.26 25.54
CA ALA A 406 -21.93 21.41 26.57
C ALA A 406 -22.66 20.06 26.83
N ILE A 407 -21.88 19.03 27.15
CA ILE A 407 -22.35 17.64 27.20
C ILE A 407 -22.95 17.32 28.57
N THR A 408 -24.19 16.85 28.60
CA THR A 408 -24.87 16.30 29.80
C THR A 408 -24.98 14.77 29.80
N GLY A 409 -24.76 14.12 28.65
CA GLY A 409 -24.70 12.65 28.50
C GLY A 409 -23.30 12.04 28.70
N PRO A 410 -23.09 10.74 28.42
CA PRO A 410 -21.78 10.09 28.56
C PRO A 410 -20.65 10.85 27.84
N ILE A 411 -19.46 10.88 28.43
CA ILE A 411 -18.30 11.56 27.86
C ILE A 411 -17.05 10.70 28.05
N THR A 412 -16.32 10.49 26.97
CA THR A 412 -14.96 9.93 27.06
C THR A 412 -13.95 11.03 26.87
N LEU A 413 -13.01 11.12 27.80
CA LEU A 413 -11.85 12.00 27.71
C LEU A 413 -10.60 11.13 27.64
N SER A 414 -9.69 11.47 26.73
CA SER A 414 -8.38 10.83 26.67
C SER A 414 -7.29 11.84 26.37
N THR A 415 -6.13 11.68 26.99
CA THR A 415 -4.97 12.57 26.77
C THR A 415 -3.65 11.84 27.00
N TRP A 416 -2.62 12.28 26.30
CA TRP A 416 -1.23 11.86 26.53
C TRP A 416 -0.51 12.94 27.35
N VAL A 417 0.10 12.54 28.46
CA VAL A 417 0.81 13.45 29.37
C VAL A 417 2.23 12.95 29.59
N TYR A 418 3.19 13.87 29.57
CA TYR A 418 4.59 13.60 29.88
C TYR A 418 4.98 14.29 31.18
N PHE A 419 5.60 13.56 32.10
CA PHE A 419 6.09 14.11 33.36
C PHE A 419 7.62 14.21 33.31
N PRO A 420 8.19 15.43 33.14
CA PRO A 420 9.64 15.59 33.00
C PRO A 420 10.41 15.35 34.31
N ASN A 421 9.74 15.53 35.46
CA ASN A 421 10.25 15.25 36.80
C ASN A 421 9.09 15.23 37.82
N GLU A 422 9.37 14.74 39.03
CA GLU A 422 8.39 14.58 40.12
C GLU A 422 7.84 15.92 40.65
N THR A 423 8.57 17.03 40.49
CA THR A 423 8.17 18.36 40.98
C THR A 423 7.29 19.13 39.99
N GLN A 424 7.26 18.71 38.73
CA GLN A 424 6.44 19.27 37.65
C GLN A 424 5.25 18.34 37.30
N MET A 425 4.60 17.80 38.34
CA MET A 425 3.38 17.00 38.22
C MET A 425 2.16 17.81 38.70
N GLY A 426 1.00 17.56 38.07
CA GLY A 426 -0.32 17.93 38.56
C GLY A 426 -0.95 19.14 37.87
N GLY A 427 -2.20 19.43 38.25
CA GLY A 427 -3.05 20.47 37.67
C GLY A 427 -4.31 19.92 36.98
N HIS A 428 -5.10 20.84 36.45
CA HIS A 428 -6.23 20.51 35.59
C HIS A 428 -5.71 20.19 34.18
N LEU A 429 -5.94 18.96 33.71
CA LEU A 429 -5.55 18.55 32.36
C LEU A 429 -6.56 19.08 31.34
N ILE A 430 -7.85 18.92 31.66
CA ILE A 430 -8.97 19.42 30.86
C ILE A 430 -10.05 19.90 31.84
N SER A 431 -10.62 21.07 31.59
CA SER A 431 -11.76 21.57 32.37
C SER A 431 -12.74 22.32 31.47
N SER A 432 -13.99 21.87 31.45
CA SER A 432 -15.12 22.62 30.91
C SER A 432 -15.86 23.24 32.09
N ARG A 433 -15.82 24.58 32.20
CA ARG A 433 -16.39 25.30 33.33
C ARG A 433 -16.80 26.72 32.97
N GLN A 434 -17.73 27.25 33.75
CA GLN A 434 -18.08 28.66 33.81
C GLN A 434 -17.88 29.13 35.25
N ASP A 435 -16.89 29.99 35.47
CA ASP A 435 -16.48 30.44 36.81
C ASP A 435 -16.24 29.26 37.76
N ASN A 436 -17.03 29.13 38.84
CA ASN A 436 -16.97 28.03 39.80
C ASN A 436 -17.86 26.83 39.44
N HIS A 437 -18.62 26.91 38.35
CA HIS A 437 -19.48 25.85 37.87
C HIS A 437 -18.72 24.99 36.86
N VAL A 438 -18.24 23.84 37.32
CA VAL A 438 -17.57 22.86 36.47
C VAL A 438 -18.63 21.98 35.81
N ASN A 439 -18.67 21.92 34.48
CA ASN A 439 -19.47 20.92 33.77
C ASN A 439 -18.79 19.56 33.92
N PHE A 440 -17.55 19.46 33.43
CA PHE A 440 -16.67 18.33 33.65
C PHE A 440 -15.22 18.77 33.79
N GLN A 441 -14.44 18.04 34.56
CA GLN A 441 -13.03 18.31 34.78
C GLN A 441 -12.25 17.00 34.94
N PHE A 442 -11.10 16.92 34.28
CA PHE A 442 -10.14 15.83 34.42
C PHE A 442 -8.81 16.39 34.93
N SER A 443 -8.39 15.96 36.11
CA SER A 443 -7.25 16.55 36.84
C SER A 443 -6.33 15.50 37.42
N LEU A 444 -5.08 15.88 37.69
CA LEU A 444 -4.14 15.12 38.50
C LEU A 444 -3.65 16.03 39.62
N PHE A 445 -3.68 15.55 40.86
CA PHE A 445 -3.09 16.30 41.98
C PHE A 445 -1.83 15.58 42.46
N ASP A 446 -0.79 16.35 42.73
CA ASP A 446 0.48 15.83 43.21
C ASP A 446 0.43 15.48 44.71
N ASP A 447 1.54 14.97 45.25
CA ASP A 447 1.68 14.63 46.66
C ASP A 447 1.67 15.85 47.61
N GLN A 448 1.84 17.06 47.08
CA GLN A 448 1.82 18.30 47.85
C GLN A 448 0.41 18.89 48.00
N TYR A 449 -0.58 18.33 47.29
CA TYR A 449 -1.95 18.82 47.34
C TYR A 449 -2.55 18.75 48.75
N SER A 450 -3.36 19.75 49.12
CA SER A 450 -3.88 19.89 50.48
C SER A 450 -4.83 18.77 50.88
N LEU A 451 -5.60 18.23 49.93
CA LEU A 451 -6.53 17.12 50.16
C LEU A 451 -5.82 15.77 50.00
N THR A 452 -5.41 15.17 51.12
CA THR A 452 -4.64 13.92 51.16
C THR A 452 -5.27 12.77 50.38
N GLY A 453 -6.61 12.67 50.36
CA GLY A 453 -7.36 11.63 49.64
C GLY A 453 -7.26 11.72 48.11
N GLN A 454 -6.85 12.87 47.57
CA GLN A 454 -6.77 13.15 46.13
C GLN A 454 -5.34 13.14 45.58
N ARG A 455 -4.35 13.06 46.48
CA ARG A 455 -2.93 13.04 46.10
C ARG A 455 -2.61 11.84 45.21
N ASN A 456 -1.84 12.09 44.16
CA ASN A 456 -1.39 11.09 43.19
C ASN A 456 -2.56 10.30 42.61
N ARG A 457 -3.70 10.95 42.39
CA ARG A 457 -4.88 10.34 41.78
C ARG A 457 -5.40 11.23 40.68
N PHE A 458 -5.84 10.59 39.61
CA PHE A 458 -6.65 11.25 38.61
C PHE A 458 -8.05 11.44 39.19
N GLU A 459 -8.58 12.63 38.99
CA GLU A 459 -9.94 12.99 39.35
C GLU A 459 -10.71 13.25 38.07
N PHE A 460 -11.88 12.61 37.95
CA PHE A 460 -12.92 13.07 37.05
C PHE A 460 -14.11 13.56 37.87
N LEU A 461 -14.42 14.84 37.68
CA LEU A 461 -15.47 15.55 38.38
C LEU A 461 -16.51 16.02 37.36
N ARG A 462 -17.78 15.72 37.61
CA ARG A 462 -18.90 16.16 36.80
C ARG A 462 -20.04 16.66 37.68
N PHE A 463 -20.57 17.84 37.34
CA PHE A 463 -21.75 18.38 38.00
C PHE A 463 -22.98 18.15 37.12
N GLU A 464 -23.93 17.40 37.66
CA GLU A 464 -25.30 17.36 37.18
C GLU A 464 -26.17 18.09 38.20
N THR A 465 -27.23 18.78 37.75
CA THR A 465 -28.10 19.60 38.62
C THR A 465 -28.69 18.85 39.82
N GLN A 466 -28.70 17.52 39.77
CA GLN A 466 -29.20 16.65 40.83
C GLN A 466 -28.13 15.77 41.50
N ASN A 467 -26.94 15.60 40.90
CA ASN A 467 -25.89 14.70 41.40
C ASN A 467 -24.49 15.23 41.09
N ARG A 468 -23.58 15.13 42.07
CA ARG A 468 -22.14 15.25 41.82
C ARG A 468 -21.58 13.87 41.54
N LEU A 469 -21.19 13.62 40.30
CA LEU A 469 -20.45 12.42 39.95
C LEU A 469 -18.97 12.73 40.15
N TRP A 470 -18.37 11.99 41.07
CA TRP A 470 -16.98 12.14 41.43
C TRP A 470 -16.32 10.77 41.45
N CYS A 471 -15.34 10.56 40.58
CA CYS A 471 -14.53 9.36 40.62
C CYS A 471 -13.04 9.69 40.67
N HIS A 472 -12.33 8.83 41.38
CA HIS A 472 -10.88 8.89 41.48
C HIS A 472 -10.29 7.60 40.93
N SER A 473 -9.15 7.71 40.26
CA SER A 473 -8.34 6.54 39.96
C SER A 473 -7.79 5.89 41.23
N LYS A 474 -7.19 4.71 41.05
CA LYS A 474 -6.20 4.21 42.01
C LYS A 474 -5.06 5.21 42.13
N ARG A 475 -4.36 5.19 43.27
CA ARG A 475 -3.13 5.97 43.44
C ARG A 475 -2.14 5.56 42.35
N PHE A 476 -1.48 6.55 41.78
CA PHE A 476 -0.58 6.44 40.67
C PHE A 476 0.67 7.25 40.99
N ASP A 477 1.82 6.60 40.98
CA ASP A 477 3.11 7.25 41.19
C ASP A 477 3.82 7.35 39.82
N PRO A 478 3.80 8.54 39.18
CA PRO A 478 4.42 8.69 37.87
C PRO A 478 5.93 8.54 37.94
N GLN A 479 6.49 7.90 36.92
CA GLN A 479 7.91 7.87 36.69
C GLN A 479 8.30 9.08 35.84
N SER A 480 9.34 9.79 36.30
CA SER A 480 9.97 10.86 35.53
C SER A 480 10.43 10.34 34.16
N GLY A 481 10.23 11.15 33.12
CA GLY A 481 10.73 10.85 31.78
C GLY A 481 9.84 9.92 30.96
N GLN A 482 8.57 9.72 31.34
CA GLN A 482 7.65 8.82 30.64
C GLN A 482 6.39 9.51 30.14
N TRP A 483 5.86 8.98 29.04
CA TRP A 483 4.56 9.33 28.48
C TRP A 483 3.49 8.38 29.02
N TYR A 484 2.37 8.95 29.48
CA TYR A 484 1.20 8.23 29.97
C TYR A 484 -0.01 8.53 29.09
N HIS A 485 -0.73 7.48 28.68
CA HIS A 485 -2.06 7.62 28.10
C HIS A 485 -3.11 7.49 29.19
N LEU A 486 -3.92 8.52 29.35
CA LEU A 486 -4.92 8.62 30.40
C LEU A 486 -6.28 8.71 29.75
N ALA A 487 -7.21 7.83 30.13
CA ALA A 487 -8.56 7.83 29.61
C ALA A 487 -9.59 7.62 30.73
N VAL A 488 -10.75 8.27 30.59
CA VAL A 488 -11.91 8.13 31.47
C VAL A 488 -13.18 8.19 30.61
N THR A 489 -14.20 7.40 30.98
CA THR A 489 -15.49 7.29 30.29
C THR A 489 -16.63 7.40 31.28
#